data_AF-A0A150Q3F4-F1
#
_entry.id   AF-A0A150Q3F4-F1
#
_cell.length_a   1.000
_cell.length_b   1.000
_cell.length_c   1.000
_cell.angle_alpha   90.00
_cell.angle_beta   90.00
_cell.angle_gamma   90.00
#
_symmetry.space_group_name_H-M   'P 1'
#
loop_
_entity.id
_entity.type
_entity.pdbx_description
1 polymer ?
#
loop_
_entity_poly.entity_id
_entity_poly.type
_entity_poly.pdbx_seq_one_letter_code
_entity_poly.pdbx_strand_id
1 'polypeptide(L)'
;MASVIGGEAAFIGSLAELIELNWSAVDALAAALARMSRPGDKSRLASFLKDHERHLEELAAMAHELGEPPLDTAVRPKLKSRALNHGIVGDRAILEAMRHYEEDSCAVYERMLASREGLSDRARDVLRQSLAVERRHREWFSEQLDSRQGLLLLPL
;
A
#
# COMPACT_ATOMS: atom_id res chain seq x y z
N MET A 1 -3.13 -22.94 -26.54
CA MET A 1 -2.35 -21.70 -26.49
C MET A 1 -3.30 -20.58 -26.06
N ALA A 2 -3.72 -20.57 -24.79
CA ALA A 2 -4.41 -19.41 -24.23
C ALA A 2 -3.34 -18.31 -24.11
N SER A 3 -3.62 -17.20 -24.78
CA SER A 3 -2.62 -16.33 -25.40
C SER A 3 -1.78 -15.57 -24.37
N VAL A 4 -0.48 -15.43 -24.65
CA VAL A 4 0.49 -14.54 -23.97
C VAL A 4 -0.09 -13.14 -23.70
N ILE A 5 -1.00 -12.70 -24.58
CA ILE A 5 -1.74 -11.43 -24.51
C ILE A 5 -2.65 -11.33 -23.26
N GLY A 6 -3.23 -12.44 -22.79
CA GLY A 6 -4.11 -12.44 -21.62
C GLY A 6 -3.36 -12.27 -20.30
N GLY A 7 -2.16 -12.85 -20.21
CA GLY A 7 -1.29 -12.74 -19.05
C GLY A 7 -0.69 -11.36 -18.86
N GLU A 8 -0.25 -10.74 -19.96
CA GLU A 8 0.28 -9.39 -19.98
C GLU A 8 -0.77 -8.35 -19.56
N ALA A 9 -1.99 -8.44 -20.11
CA ALA A 9 -3.09 -7.54 -19.72
C ALA A 9 -3.49 -7.70 -18.24
N ALA A 10 -3.52 -8.92 -17.72
CA ALA A 10 -3.81 -9.18 -16.31
C ALA A 10 -2.70 -8.64 -15.38
N PHE A 11 -1.46 -8.71 -15.84
CA PHE A 11 -0.31 -8.14 -15.15
C PHE A 11 -0.39 -6.61 -15.08
N ILE A 12 -0.57 -5.95 -16.23
CA ILE A 12 -0.72 -4.49 -16.34
C ILE A 12 -1.88 -4.01 -15.45
N GLY A 13 -3.02 -4.71 -15.46
CA GLY A 13 -4.14 -4.40 -14.59
C GLY A 13 -3.80 -4.48 -13.10
N SER A 14 -3.02 -5.49 -12.67
CA SER A 14 -2.60 -5.62 -11.27
C SER A 14 -1.54 -4.57 -10.88
N LEU A 15 -0.66 -4.20 -11.82
CA LEU A 15 0.32 -3.13 -11.59
C LEU A 15 -0.36 -1.77 -11.44
N ALA A 16 -1.34 -1.47 -12.30
CA ALA A 16 -2.16 -0.28 -12.17
C ALA A 16 -2.87 -0.24 -10.81
N GLU A 17 -3.51 -1.36 -10.40
CA GLU A 17 -4.16 -1.50 -9.09
C GLU A 17 -3.19 -1.22 -7.93
N LEU A 18 -1.97 -1.76 -7.94
CA LEU A 18 -0.96 -1.46 -6.92
C LEU A 18 -0.62 0.03 -6.87
N ILE A 19 -0.47 0.67 -8.02
CA ILE A 19 -0.19 2.11 -8.08
C ILE A 19 -1.37 2.90 -7.49
N GLU A 20 -2.62 2.49 -7.74
CA GLU A 20 -3.78 3.15 -7.14
C GLU A 20 -3.84 3.01 -5.61
N LEU A 21 -3.52 1.80 -5.11
CA LEU A 21 -3.48 1.50 -3.69
C LEU A 21 -2.37 2.29 -2.98
N ASN A 22 -1.17 2.36 -3.55
CA ASN A 22 -0.06 3.12 -2.97
C ASN A 22 -0.35 4.62 -2.95
N TRP A 23 -0.96 5.19 -4.00
CA TRP A 23 -1.40 6.59 -3.97
C TRP A 23 -2.46 6.84 -2.89
N SER A 24 -3.41 5.90 -2.72
CA SER A 24 -4.42 6.01 -1.68
C SER A 24 -3.81 5.91 -0.27
N ALA A 25 -2.80 5.06 -0.08
CA ALA A 25 -2.06 4.93 1.17
C ALA A 25 -1.26 6.21 1.48
N VAL A 26 -0.59 6.80 0.48
CA VAL A 26 0.10 8.11 0.61
C VAL A 26 -0.86 9.19 1.09
N ASP A 27 -2.03 9.32 0.46
CA ASP A 27 -3.04 10.30 0.85
C ASP A 27 -3.57 10.05 2.28
N ALA A 28 -3.85 8.79 2.59
CA ALA A 28 -4.34 8.39 3.89
C ALA A 28 -3.31 8.65 4.99
N LEU A 29 -2.03 8.38 4.75
CA LEU A 29 -0.92 8.64 5.69
C LEU A 29 -0.69 10.13 5.89
N ALA A 30 -0.70 10.92 4.82
CA ALA A 30 -0.60 12.38 4.91
C ALA A 30 -1.75 12.96 5.74
N ALA A 31 -2.97 12.48 5.50
CA ALA A 31 -4.15 12.82 6.27
C ALA A 31 -4.05 12.35 7.75
N ALA A 32 -3.52 11.16 8.00
CA ALA A 32 -3.34 10.59 9.33
C ALA A 32 -2.32 11.38 10.15
N LEU A 33 -1.17 11.76 9.55
CA LEU A 33 -0.11 12.53 10.20
C LEU A 33 -0.62 13.85 10.81
N ALA A 34 -1.54 14.51 10.12
CA ALA A 34 -2.17 15.75 10.58
C ALA A 34 -3.12 15.54 11.77
N ARG A 35 -3.67 14.32 11.95
CA ARG A 35 -4.75 14.02 12.92
C ARG A 35 -4.31 13.17 14.11
N MET A 36 -3.25 12.38 13.95
CA MET A 36 -2.75 11.51 15.01
C MET A 36 -2.38 12.32 16.25
N SER A 37 -2.57 11.75 17.44
CA SER A 37 -2.28 12.45 18.70
C SER A 37 -0.91 12.09 19.25
N ARG A 38 -0.53 10.81 19.14
CA ARG A 38 0.71 10.26 19.72
C ARG A 38 1.94 10.59 18.85
N PRO A 39 2.97 11.27 19.38
CA PRO A 39 4.18 11.61 18.62
C PRO A 39 4.95 10.40 18.07
N GLY A 40 5.02 9.31 18.85
CA GLY A 40 5.68 8.07 18.41
C GLY A 40 5.02 7.48 17.16
N ASP A 41 3.70 7.43 17.16
CA ASP A 41 2.92 6.93 16.04
C ASP A 41 3.07 7.82 14.81
N LYS A 42 3.05 9.16 14.97
CA LYS A 42 3.35 10.10 13.87
C LYS A 42 4.70 9.82 13.23
N SER A 43 5.74 9.64 14.05
CA SER A 43 7.08 9.35 13.55
C SER A 43 7.10 8.05 12.73
N ARG A 44 6.34 7.04 13.15
CA ARG A 44 6.23 5.77 12.42
C ARG A 44 5.45 5.93 11.12
N LEU A 45 4.29 6.59 11.15
CA LEU A 45 3.50 6.85 9.93
C LEU A 45 4.29 7.66 8.89
N ALA A 46 5.13 8.60 9.32
CA ALA A 46 6.00 9.35 8.43
C ALA A 46 7.06 8.46 7.74
N SER A 47 7.49 7.38 8.39
CA SER A 47 8.37 6.39 7.75
C SER A 47 7.62 5.53 6.73
N PHE A 48 6.37 5.15 7.03
CA PHE A 48 5.53 4.38 6.09
C PHE A 48 5.17 5.19 4.86
N LEU A 49 4.93 6.50 5.02
CA LEU A 49 4.70 7.41 3.89
C LEU A 49 5.86 7.36 2.88
N LYS A 50 7.10 7.45 3.38
CA LYS A 50 8.31 7.36 2.54
C LYS A 50 8.48 5.98 1.89
N ASP A 51 8.05 4.92 2.57
CA ASP A 51 8.07 3.58 2.01
C ASP A 51 7.11 3.45 0.82
N HIS A 52 5.88 3.98 0.92
CA HIS A 52 4.95 3.99 -0.21
C HIS A 52 5.39 4.90 -1.36
N GLU A 53 5.98 6.07 -1.06
CA GLU A 53 6.57 6.93 -2.10
C GLU A 53 7.64 6.17 -2.89
N ARG A 54 8.52 5.43 -2.20
CA ARG A 54 9.51 4.56 -2.84
C ARG A 54 8.86 3.42 -3.65
N HIS A 55 7.81 2.78 -3.13
CA HIS A 55 7.08 1.76 -3.89
C HIS A 55 6.50 2.33 -5.18
N LEU A 56 5.96 3.56 -5.17
CA LEU A 56 5.47 4.21 -6.39
C LEU A 56 6.57 4.43 -7.44
N GLU A 57 7.77 4.83 -7.02
CA GLU A 57 8.93 4.97 -7.90
C GLU A 57 9.33 3.61 -8.52
N GLU A 58 9.38 2.55 -7.72
CA GLU A 58 9.71 1.19 -8.15
C GLU A 58 8.69 0.61 -9.11
N LEU A 59 7.39 0.77 -8.81
CA LEU A 59 6.28 0.30 -9.65
C LEU A 59 6.22 1.04 -10.98
N ALA A 60 6.53 2.34 -10.99
CA ALA A 60 6.57 3.12 -12.22
C ALA A 60 7.76 2.76 -13.11
N ALA A 61 8.93 2.50 -12.51
CA ALA A 61 10.06 1.96 -13.25
C ALA A 61 9.70 0.61 -13.91
N MET A 62 8.97 -0.25 -13.18
CA MET A 62 8.46 -1.53 -13.72
C MET A 62 7.46 -1.33 -14.86
N ALA A 63 6.52 -0.37 -14.73
CA ALA A 63 5.58 -0.05 -15.79
C ALA A 63 6.29 0.42 -17.06
N HIS A 64 7.32 1.26 -16.91
CA HIS A 64 8.11 1.76 -18.04
C HIS A 64 8.87 0.66 -18.78
N GLU A 65 9.43 -0.32 -18.06
CA GLU A 65 10.13 -1.47 -18.65
C GLU A 65 9.21 -2.35 -19.51
N LEU A 66 7.89 -2.30 -19.28
CA LEU A 66 6.89 -3.08 -20.03
C LEU A 66 6.37 -2.38 -21.29
N GLY A 67 6.88 -1.18 -21.60
CA GLY A 67 6.48 -0.44 -22.80
C GLY A 67 5.10 0.23 -22.69
N GLU A 68 4.46 0.17 -21.51
CA GLU A 68 3.34 1.04 -21.17
C GLU A 68 3.86 2.48 -21.07
N PRO A 69 3.09 3.49 -21.53
CA PRO A 69 3.41 4.87 -21.17
C PRO A 69 3.51 4.90 -19.64
N PRO A 70 4.54 5.56 -19.07
CA PRO A 70 4.64 5.65 -17.62
C PRO A 70 3.29 6.14 -17.12
N LEU A 71 2.67 5.37 -16.22
CA LEU A 71 1.64 5.92 -15.33
C LEU A 71 2.38 7.00 -14.57
N ASP A 72 2.42 8.18 -15.17
CA ASP A 72 3.41 9.20 -14.92
C ASP A 72 3.39 9.47 -13.42
N THR A 73 4.47 9.11 -12.72
CA THR A 73 4.53 9.28 -11.25
C THR A 73 4.34 10.74 -10.87
N ALA A 74 4.61 11.66 -11.81
CA ALA A 74 4.36 13.07 -11.69
C ALA A 74 2.89 13.47 -11.90
N VAL A 75 2.12 12.70 -12.68
CA VAL A 75 0.68 12.91 -12.89
C VAL A 75 -0.06 11.80 -12.16
N ARG A 76 -0.35 12.04 -10.88
CA ARG A 76 -1.39 11.32 -10.13
C ARG A 76 -2.54 11.04 -11.09
N PRO A 77 -2.78 9.79 -11.51
CA PRO A 77 -3.92 9.52 -12.37
C PRO A 77 -5.17 10.00 -11.62
N LYS A 78 -6.26 10.34 -12.31
CA LYS A 78 -7.54 10.66 -11.65
C LYS A 78 -8.12 9.39 -11.01
N LEU A 79 -7.38 8.85 -10.07
CA LEU A 79 -7.66 7.71 -9.25
C LEU A 79 -8.67 8.16 -8.24
N LYS A 80 -9.66 7.30 -7.99
CA LYS A 80 -10.58 7.48 -6.88
C LYS A 80 -9.78 7.20 -5.61
N SER A 81 -9.01 8.19 -5.14
CA SER A 81 -8.32 8.10 -3.86
C SER A 81 -9.35 7.69 -2.82
N ARG A 82 -9.20 6.53 -2.20
CA ARG A 82 -10.07 6.12 -1.08
C ARG A 82 -9.73 6.89 0.21
N ALA A 83 -8.93 7.96 0.12
CA ALA A 83 -8.38 8.76 1.21
C ALA A 83 -9.33 8.85 2.39
N LEU A 84 -8.79 8.72 3.61
CA LEU A 84 -9.53 8.70 4.88
C LEU A 84 -10.76 9.62 4.81
N ASN A 85 -11.95 9.01 4.65
CA ASN A 85 -13.20 9.75 4.48
C ASN A 85 -13.46 10.64 5.70
N HIS A 86 -14.23 11.71 5.50
CA HIS A 86 -14.58 12.75 6.48
C HIS A 86 -15.30 12.28 7.78
N GLY A 87 -15.41 10.98 8.05
CA GLY A 87 -16.03 10.41 9.26
C GLY A 87 -15.07 9.69 10.22
N ILE A 88 -13.78 9.56 9.89
CA ILE A 88 -12.81 8.88 10.75
C ILE A 88 -12.39 9.82 11.89
N VAL A 89 -12.84 9.50 13.10
CA VAL A 89 -12.54 10.26 14.33
C VAL A 89 -11.72 9.40 15.28
N GLY A 90 -10.56 9.94 15.69
CA GLY A 90 -9.69 9.35 16.70
C GLY A 90 -8.62 8.39 16.15
N ASP A 91 -7.49 8.31 16.88
CA ASP A 91 -6.31 7.54 16.50
C ASP A 91 -6.63 6.06 16.17
N ARG A 92 -7.56 5.43 16.91
CA ARG A 92 -7.93 4.02 16.65
C ARG A 92 -8.55 3.82 15.27
N ALA A 93 -9.50 4.66 14.88
CA ALA A 93 -10.19 4.55 13.59
C ALA A 93 -9.21 4.82 12.43
N ILE A 94 -8.25 5.73 12.63
CA ILE A 94 -7.16 5.96 11.68
C ILE A 94 -6.32 4.69 11.50
N LEU A 95 -5.92 4.05 12.60
CA LEU A 95 -5.11 2.82 12.54
C LEU A 95 -5.85 1.63 11.93
N GLU A 96 -7.14 1.48 12.20
CA GLU A 96 -7.98 0.44 11.57
C GLU A 96 -8.08 0.66 10.06
N ALA A 97 -8.33 1.90 9.63
CA ALA A 97 -8.37 2.22 8.21
C ALA A 97 -7.02 1.98 7.53
N MET A 98 -5.92 2.39 8.16
CA MET A 98 -4.58 2.15 7.62
C MET A 98 -4.24 0.65 7.54
N ARG A 99 -4.59 -0.15 8.56
CA ARG A 99 -4.40 -1.61 8.50
C ARG A 99 -5.09 -2.22 7.28
N HIS A 100 -6.31 -1.77 6.96
CA HIS A 100 -7.05 -2.26 5.81
C HIS A 100 -6.37 -1.90 4.47
N TYR A 101 -5.76 -0.71 4.36
CA TYR A 101 -4.93 -0.36 3.21
C TYR A 101 -3.76 -1.31 3.02
N GLU A 102 -3.07 -1.66 4.11
CA GLU A 102 -1.94 -2.60 4.02
C GLU A 102 -2.39 -4.02 3.71
N GLU A 103 -3.55 -4.43 4.22
CA GLU A 103 -4.16 -5.72 3.88
C GLU A 103 -4.53 -5.80 2.39
N ASP A 104 -5.18 -4.78 1.84
CA ASP A 104 -5.52 -4.69 0.41
C ASP A 104 -4.24 -4.72 -0.45
N SER A 105 -3.23 -3.94 -0.09
CA SER A 105 -1.95 -3.89 -0.82
C SER A 105 -1.21 -5.22 -0.78
N CYS A 106 -1.12 -5.86 0.40
CA CYS A 106 -0.54 -7.20 0.56
C CYS A 106 -1.20 -8.22 -0.36
N ALA A 107 -2.55 -8.21 -0.43
CA ALA A 107 -3.30 -9.16 -1.24
C ALA A 107 -2.98 -9.05 -2.73
N VAL A 108 -2.81 -7.82 -3.24
CA VAL A 108 -2.43 -7.59 -4.65
C VAL A 108 -1.00 -8.04 -4.92
N TYR A 109 -0.04 -7.68 -4.06
CA TYR A 109 1.35 -8.16 -4.19
C TYR A 109 1.45 -9.69 -4.17
N GLU A 110 0.75 -10.34 -3.24
CA GLU A 110 0.70 -11.81 -3.14
C GLU A 110 0.11 -12.44 -4.39
N ARG A 111 -0.98 -11.87 -4.92
CA ARG A 111 -1.60 -12.31 -6.17
C ARG A 111 -0.66 -12.17 -7.37
N MET A 112 0.06 -11.05 -7.48
CA MET A 112 1.03 -10.83 -8.55
C MET A 112 2.20 -11.82 -8.46
N LEU A 113 2.72 -12.07 -7.26
CA LEU A 113 3.81 -13.02 -7.04
C LEU A 113 3.39 -14.49 -7.26
N ALA A 114 2.12 -14.81 -7.05
CA ALA A 114 1.56 -16.13 -7.35
C ALA A 114 1.35 -16.35 -8.87
N SER A 115 1.31 -15.28 -9.67
CA SER A 115 1.22 -15.38 -11.13
C SER A 115 2.49 -15.99 -11.73
N ARG A 116 2.32 -16.93 -12.66
CA ARG A 116 3.42 -17.57 -13.38
C ARG A 116 3.84 -16.84 -14.66
N GLU A 117 3.17 -15.75 -15.01
CA GLU A 117 3.27 -15.11 -16.31
C GLU A 117 4.00 -13.76 -16.23
N GLY A 118 4.80 -13.45 -17.26
CA GLY A 118 5.30 -12.09 -17.57
C GLY A 118 6.35 -11.47 -16.64
N LEU A 119 6.57 -12.00 -15.43
CA LEU A 119 7.49 -11.40 -14.46
C LEU A 119 8.96 -11.75 -14.71
N SER A 120 9.79 -10.74 -14.92
CA SER A 120 11.25 -10.87 -14.83
C SER A 120 11.68 -11.18 -13.39
N ASP A 121 12.85 -11.78 -13.21
CA ASP A 121 13.38 -12.07 -11.87
C ASP A 121 13.56 -10.78 -11.04
N ARG A 122 14.02 -9.71 -11.69
CA ARG A 122 14.11 -8.38 -11.06
C ARG A 122 12.74 -7.88 -10.57
N ALA A 123 11.70 -8.00 -11.40
CA ALA A 123 10.36 -7.57 -11.01
C ALA A 123 9.82 -8.40 -9.84
N ARG A 124 10.08 -9.72 -9.81
CA ARG A 124 9.72 -10.56 -8.66
C ARG A 124 10.43 -10.13 -7.39
N ASP A 125 11.70 -9.77 -7.48
CA ASP A 125 12.47 -9.37 -6.30
C ASP A 125 11.99 -8.03 -5.75
N VAL A 126 11.67 -7.06 -6.61
CA VAL A 126 11.02 -5.80 -6.21
C VAL A 126 9.70 -6.09 -5.49
N LEU A 127 8.78 -6.83 -6.13
CA LEU A 127 7.48 -7.14 -5.53
C LEU A 127 7.59 -7.89 -4.19
N ARG A 128 8.57 -8.80 -4.03
CA ARG A 128 8.82 -9.50 -2.75
C ARG A 128 9.30 -8.55 -1.67
N GLN A 129 10.21 -7.63 -2.01
CA GLN A 129 10.74 -6.65 -1.07
C GLN A 129 9.63 -5.70 -0.62
N SER A 130 8.82 -5.17 -1.56
CA SER A 130 7.69 -4.31 -1.24
C SER A 130 6.64 -5.05 -0.41
N LEU A 131 6.29 -6.30 -0.74
CA LEU A 131 5.38 -7.12 0.08
C LEU A 131 5.89 -7.31 1.52
N ALA A 132 7.20 -7.51 1.70
CA ALA A 132 7.79 -7.63 3.03
C ALA A 132 7.69 -6.32 3.82
N VAL A 133 7.72 -5.16 3.16
CA VAL A 133 7.47 -3.86 3.76
C VAL A 133 6.01 -3.74 4.19
N GLU A 134 5.05 -3.99 3.30
CA GLU A 134 3.62 -3.85 3.61
C GLU A 134 3.19 -4.79 4.75
N ARG A 135 3.74 -6.01 4.80
CA ARG A 135 3.48 -6.93 5.91
C ARG A 135 3.96 -6.37 7.26
N ARG A 136 5.11 -5.69 7.31
CA ARG A 136 5.61 -5.04 8.53
C ARG A 136 4.75 -3.85 8.93
N HIS A 137 4.22 -3.09 7.95
CA HIS A 137 3.29 -2.00 8.23
C HIS A 137 1.99 -2.56 8.83
N ARG A 138 1.39 -3.57 8.19
CA ARG A 138 0.19 -4.27 8.67
C ARG A 138 0.36 -4.82 10.08
N GLU A 139 1.47 -5.51 10.34
CA GLU A 139 1.78 -6.07 11.66
C GLU A 139 1.86 -4.96 12.71
N TRP A 140 2.56 -3.87 12.41
CA TRP A 140 2.63 -2.72 13.32
C TRP A 140 1.25 -2.13 13.61
N PHE A 141 0.38 -1.96 12.61
CA PHE A 141 -0.98 -1.48 12.84
C PHE A 141 -1.78 -2.43 13.75
N SER A 142 -1.66 -3.75 13.54
CA SER A 142 -2.30 -4.75 14.41
C SER A 142 -1.81 -4.66 15.85
N GLU A 143 -0.49 -4.62 16.07
CA GLU A 143 0.09 -4.48 17.41
C GLU A 143 -0.37 -3.21 18.13
N GLN A 144 -0.45 -2.10 17.38
CA GLN A 144 -0.92 -0.81 17.89
C GLN A 144 -2.41 -0.83 18.26
N LEU A 145 -3.24 -1.58 17.54
CA LEU A 145 -4.65 -1.75 17.84
C LEU A 145 -4.87 -2.67 19.03
N ASP A 146 -4.15 -3.78 19.11
CA ASP A 146 -4.23 -4.76 20.20
C ASP A 146 -3.77 -4.13 21.52
N SER A 147 -2.65 -3.39 21.50
CA SER A 147 -2.14 -2.67 22.67
C SER A 147 -3.17 -1.69 23.23
N ARG A 148 -3.92 -1.01 22.36
CA ARG A 148 -4.99 -0.07 22.74
C ARG A 148 -6.25 -0.77 23.25
N GLN A 149 -6.57 -1.95 22.73
CA GLN A 149 -7.68 -2.77 23.25
C GLN A 149 -7.34 -3.31 24.64
N GLY A 150 -6.11 -3.77 24.87
CA GLY A 150 -5.65 -4.23 26.19
C GLY A 150 -5.72 -3.14 27.27
N LEU A 151 -5.45 -1.88 26.91
CA LEU A 151 -5.60 -0.72 27.80
C LEU A 151 -7.06 -0.44 28.20
N LEU A 152 -8.04 -0.81 27.39
CA LEU A 152 -9.47 -0.63 27.69
C LEU A 152 -10.04 -1.73 28.60
N LEU A 153 -9.32 -2.84 28.78
CA LEU A 153 -9.76 -4.00 29.56
C LEU A 153 -9.13 -4.07 30.97
N LEU A 154 -8.32 -3.08 31.36
CA LEU A 154 -7.79 -2.98 32.72
C LEU A 154 -8.87 -2.43 33.67
N PRO A 155 -9.15 -3.08 34.82
CA PRO A 155 -10.05 -2.53 35.82
C PRO A 155 -9.44 -1.25 36.43
N LEU A 156 -10.26 -0.21 36.56
CA LEU A 156 -9.94 1.07 37.21
C LEU A 156 -9.62 0.90 38.70
#